data_AF-A0A6H2A0S9-F1
#
_entry.id   AF-A0A6H2A0S9-F1
#
_cell.length_a   1.000
_cell.length_b   1.000
_cell.length_c   1.000
_cell.angle_alpha   90.00
_cell.angle_beta   90.00
_cell.angle_gamma   90.00
#
_symmetry.space_group_name_H-M   'P 1'
#
loop_
_entity.id
_entity.type
_entity.pdbx_description
1 polymer ?
#
loop_
_entity_poly.entity_id
_entity_poly.type
_entity_poly.pdbx_seq_one_letter_code
_entity_poly.pdbx_strand_id
1 'polypeptide(L)'
;MIQLPEIKIGKKYLRKPRPIELTCLYCGENMGQGTIIEEAEVIVLAKTRDSGLKIWCRFCRRQLPYSDFEGMYQVRAIDTNEVGAVPYTQLQEIEGEDYEQQ
;
A
#
# COMPACT_ATOMS: atom_id res chain seq x y z
N MET A 1 -13.60 -6.36 -17.39
CA MET A 1 -12.30 -6.45 -16.71
C MET A 1 -11.90 -5.05 -16.31
N ILE A 2 -11.69 -4.80 -15.02
CA ILE A 2 -11.17 -3.50 -14.56
C ILE A 2 -9.66 -3.53 -14.82
N GLN A 3 -9.17 -2.61 -15.66
CA GLN A 3 -7.75 -2.47 -15.90
C GLN A 3 -7.17 -1.67 -14.73
N LEU A 4 -6.40 -2.34 -13.86
CA LEU A 4 -5.69 -1.66 -12.79
C LEU A 4 -4.64 -0.72 -13.39
N PRO A 5 -4.45 0.48 -12.82
CA PRO A 5 -3.38 1.36 -13.26
C PRO A 5 -2.03 0.68 -13.03
N GLU A 6 -1.11 0.88 -13.96
CA GLU A 6 0.23 0.30 -13.90
C GLU A 6 1.06 1.07 -12.87
N ILE A 7 1.27 0.46 -11.70
CA ILE A 7 2.16 1.00 -10.67
C ILE A 7 3.57 0.47 -10.92
N LYS A 8 4.53 1.38 -11.12
CA LYS A 8 5.93 1.06 -11.38
C LYS A 8 6.68 0.75 -10.08
N ILE A 9 7.33 -0.41 -10.03
CA ILE A 9 8.22 -0.78 -8.92
C ILE A 9 9.48 0.10 -8.95
N GLY A 10 9.95 0.52 -7.78
CA GLY A 10 11.10 1.41 -7.59
C GLY A 10 10.77 2.90 -7.77
N LYS A 11 9.59 3.25 -8.29
CA LYS A 11 9.16 4.64 -8.48
C LYS A 11 8.56 5.22 -7.19
N LYS A 12 8.71 6.53 -7.02
CA LYS A 12 8.09 7.31 -5.96
C LYS A 12 6.64 7.66 -6.31
N TYR A 13 5.79 7.63 -5.29
CA TYR A 13 4.38 7.96 -5.37
C TYR A 13 3.99 8.80 -4.16
N LEU A 14 3.03 9.70 -4.34
CA LEU A 14 2.37 10.37 -3.24
C LEU A 14 1.28 9.45 -2.72
N ARG A 15 1.42 8.99 -1.49
CA ARG A 15 0.38 8.26 -0.80
C ARG A 15 -0.65 9.24 -0.26
N LYS A 16 -1.90 9.11 -0.70
CA LYS A 16 -3.01 9.93 -0.22
C LYS A 16 -3.87 9.21 0.82
N PRO A 17 -4.33 9.91 1.88
CA PRO A 17 -5.24 9.36 2.86
C PRO A 17 -6.64 9.24 2.22
N ARG A 18 -6.91 8.09 1.60
CA ARG A 18 -8.25 7.72 1.16
C ARG A 18 -8.79 6.62 2.07
N PRO A 19 -10.09 6.58 2.39
CA PRO A 19 -10.66 5.47 3.15
C PRO A 19 -10.28 4.16 2.49
N ILE A 20 -9.62 3.28 3.24
CA ILE A 20 -9.48 1.89 2.83
C ILE A 20 -10.67 1.19 3.46
N GLU A 21 -11.53 0.57 2.67
CA GLU A 21 -12.54 -0.33 3.23
C GLU A 21 -11.90 -1.71 3.43
N LEU A 22 -11.02 -1.80 4.43
CA LEU A 22 -10.35 -3.05 4.77
C LEU A 22 -11.00 -3.70 5.97
N THR A 23 -11.97 -4.57 5.74
CA THR A 23 -12.68 -5.28 6.81
C THR A 23 -12.10 -6.66 7.01
N CYS A 24 -11.49 -6.93 8.17
CA CYS A 24 -10.90 -8.23 8.49
C CYS A 24 -11.84 -9.40 8.20
N LEU A 25 -11.44 -10.30 7.30
CA LEU A 25 -12.25 -11.48 6.93
C LEU A 25 -12.51 -12.46 8.08
N TYR A 26 -11.74 -12.38 9.17
CA TYR A 26 -11.89 -13.30 10.30
C TYR A 26 -12.75 -12.74 11.44
N CYS A 27 -12.60 -11.46 11.78
CA CYS A 27 -13.30 -10.86 12.92
C CYS A 27 -14.30 -9.77 12.52
N GLY A 28 -14.40 -9.43 11.24
CA GLY A 28 -15.32 -8.40 10.74
C GLY A 28 -14.93 -6.97 11.12
N GLU A 29 -13.81 -6.78 11.83
CA GLU A 29 -13.37 -5.44 12.25
C GLU A 29 -12.81 -4.66 11.07
N ASN A 30 -13.23 -3.40 10.96
CA ASN A 30 -12.70 -2.48 9.97
C ASN A 30 -11.28 -2.05 10.38
N MET A 31 -10.29 -2.55 9.66
CA MET A 31 -8.88 -2.17 9.80
C MET A 31 -8.53 -0.90 9.04
N GLY A 32 -9.45 -0.46 8.18
CA GLY A 32 -9.41 0.69 7.30
C GLY A 32 -9.50 2.06 7.96
N GLN A 33 -9.71 2.11 9.27
CA GLN A 33 -9.35 3.29 10.06
C GLN A 33 -7.83 3.31 10.26
N GLY A 34 -7.11 3.51 9.16
CA GLY A 34 -5.77 4.00 9.19
C GLY A 34 -5.84 5.44 9.69
N THR A 35 -5.41 5.65 10.93
CA THR A 35 -5.01 6.91 11.57
C THR A 35 -3.87 7.61 10.82
N ILE A 36 -3.89 7.60 9.48
CA ILE A 36 -2.89 8.26 8.66
C ILE A 36 -3.66 9.34 7.92
N ILE A 37 -3.74 10.48 8.62
CA ILE A 37 -4.43 11.70 8.19
C ILE A 37 -3.56 12.45 7.17
N GLU A 38 -2.28 12.08 7.06
CA GLU A 38 -1.27 12.84 6.34
C GLU A 38 -0.85 12.15 5.05
N GLU A 39 -0.66 12.96 4.02
CA GLU A 39 -0.03 12.55 2.77
C GLU A 39 1.45 12.24 3.03
N ALA A 40 2.00 11.22 2.37
CA ALA A 40 3.41 10.85 2.53
C ALA A 40 3.99 10.41 1.20
N GLU A 41 5.25 10.78 0.93
CA GLU A 41 5.98 10.23 -0.21
C GLU A 41 6.45 8.81 0.11
N VAL A 42 6.21 7.89 -0.83
CA VAL A 42 6.56 6.49 -0.68
C VAL A 42 7.23 5.94 -1.93
N ILE A 43 8.11 4.96 -1.75
CA ILE A 43 8.69 4.19 -2.86
C ILE A 43 7.97 2.84 -2.92
N VAL A 44 7.48 2.48 -4.10
CA VAL A 44 6.88 1.15 -4.32
C VAL A 44 7.99 0.12 -4.42
N LEU A 45 8.00 -0.86 -3.52
CA LEU A 45 9.05 -1.88 -3.47
C LEU A 45 8.70 -3.14 -4.26
N ALA A 46 7.44 -3.56 -4.20
CA ALA A 46 6.96 -4.78 -4.81
C ALA A 46 5.43 -4.82 -4.78
N LYS A 47 4.83 -5.71 -5.57
CA LYS A 47 3.46 -6.15 -5.30
C LYS A 47 3.47 -6.96 -4.00
N THR A 48 2.46 -6.80 -3.16
CA THR A 48 2.40 -7.51 -1.87
C THR A 48 2.48 -9.02 -2.02
N ARG A 49 1.88 -9.58 -3.09
CA ARG A 49 1.92 -11.02 -3.38
C ARG A 49 3.32 -11.56 -3.66
N ASP A 50 4.21 -10.68 -4.16
CA ASP A 50 5.57 -11.01 -4.56
C ASP A 50 6.59 -10.68 -3.46
N SER A 51 6.19 -9.92 -2.41
CA SER A 51 7.10 -9.46 -1.37
C SER A 51 7.18 -10.34 -0.13
N GLY A 52 6.25 -11.28 0.03
CA GLY A 52 6.11 -12.06 1.26
C GLY A 52 5.68 -11.23 2.48
N LEU A 53 5.29 -9.96 2.28
CA LEU A 53 4.83 -9.08 3.35
C LEU A 53 3.52 -9.62 3.93
N LYS A 54 3.57 -10.06 5.18
CA LYS A 54 2.39 -10.56 5.90
C LYS A 54 1.63 -9.42 6.53
N ILE A 55 0.37 -9.24 6.15
CA ILE A 55 -0.52 -8.27 6.80
C ILE A 55 -1.25 -8.97 7.94
N TRP A 56 -1.26 -8.36 9.13
CA TRP A 56 -1.91 -8.91 10.31
C TRP A 56 -3.06 -8.02 10.75
N CYS A 57 -4.14 -8.63 11.20
CA CYS A 57 -5.23 -7.88 11.81
C CYS A 57 -4.82 -7.38 13.19
N ARG A 58 -4.85 -6.06 13.43
CA ARG A 58 -4.52 -5.49 14.75
C ARG A 58 -5.46 -5.95 15.88
N PHE A 59 -6.70 -6.30 15.53
CA PHE A 59 -7.74 -6.69 16.50
C PHE A 59 -7.67 -8.18 16.84
N CYS A 60 -7.82 -9.07 15.84
CA CYS A 60 -7.82 -10.52 16.08
C CYS A 60 -6.45 -11.19 15.95
N ARG A 61 -5.40 -10.42 15.59
CA ARG A 61 -4.01 -10.89 15.43
C ARG A 61 -3.83 -12.07 14.47
N ARG A 62 -4.78 -12.28 13.56
CA ARG A 62 -4.66 -13.28 12.49
C ARG A 62 -3.97 -12.67 11.28
N GLN A 63 -3.13 -13.47 10.63
CA GLN A 63 -2.55 -13.13 9.34
C GLN A 63 -3.66 -13.11 8.29
N LEU A 64 -3.75 -12.02 7.55
CA LEU A 64 -4.74 -11.81 6.51
C LEU A 64 -4.17 -12.25 5.17
N PRO A 65 -5.02 -12.80 4.28
CA PRO A 65 -4.62 -13.06 2.91
C PRO A 65 -4.49 -11.76 2.10
N TYR A 66 -4.55 -10.57 2.73
CA TYR A 66 -4.49 -9.31 2.00
C TYR A 66 -3.17 -9.06 1.27
N SER A 67 -2.12 -9.74 1.72
CA SER A 67 -0.85 -9.81 1.01
C SER A 67 -0.98 -10.41 -0.38
N ASP A 68 -2.06 -11.14 -0.66
CA ASP A 68 -2.21 -11.94 -1.88
C ASP A 68 -3.19 -11.30 -2.88
N PHE A 69 -3.82 -10.16 -2.54
CA PHE A 69 -4.75 -9.49 -3.46
C PHE A 69 -4.03 -8.64 -4.50
N GLU A 70 -4.58 -8.68 -5.71
CA GLU A 70 -4.21 -7.76 -6.77
C GLU A 70 -4.54 -6.31 -6.37
N GLY A 71 -3.64 -5.39 -6.72
CA GLY A 71 -3.81 -3.97 -6.42
C GLY A 71 -3.28 -3.54 -5.04
N MET A 72 -2.71 -4.43 -4.24
CA MET A 72 -1.98 -4.08 -3.00
C MET A 72 -0.47 -4.06 -3.24
N TYR A 73 0.19 -2.97 -2.83
CA TYR A 73 1.62 -2.75 -3.04
C TYR A 73 2.35 -2.58 -1.71
N GLN A 74 3.53 -3.21 -1.62
CA GLN A 74 4.47 -2.92 -0.55
C GLN A 74 5.15 -1.60 -0.86
N VAL A 75 5.16 -0.71 0.12
CA VAL A 75 5.77 0.60 0.00
C VAL A 75 6.67 0.88 1.19
N ARG A 76 7.67 1.74 0.98
CA ARG A 76 8.50 2.31 2.04
C ARG A 76 8.30 3.81 2.10
N ALA A 77 7.94 4.34 3.26
CA ALA A 77 7.88 5.79 3.48
C ALA A 77 9.29 6.39 3.40
N ILE A 78 9.44 7.50 2.67
CA ILE A 78 10.75 8.16 2.51
C ILE A 78 11.25 8.73 3.84
N ASP A 79 10.37 9.39 4.60
CA ASP A 79 10.76 10.11 5.81
C ASP A 79 11.11 9.17 6.98
N THR A 80 10.37 8.08 7.14
CA THR A 80 10.52 7.17 8.30
C THR A 80 11.22 5.86 7.97
N ASN A 81 11.45 5.55 6.69
CA ASN A 81 11.85 4.22 6.20
C ASN A 81 10.92 3.07 6.62
N GLU A 82 9.72 3.37 7.15
CA GLU A 82 8.76 2.34 7.54
C GLU A 82 8.21 1.63 6.31
N VAL A 83 8.13 0.30 6.39
CA VAL A 83 7.60 -0.55 5.32
C VAL A 83 6.15 -0.92 5.66
N GLY A 84 5.25 -0.67 4.71
CA GLY A 84 3.84 -0.97 4.84
C GLY A 84 3.23 -1.52 3.56
N ALA A 85 1.91 -1.73 3.60
CA ALA A 85 1.11 -2.11 2.44
C ALA A 85 0.03 -1.07 2.18
N VAL A 86 -0.14 -0.67 0.92
CA VAL A 86 -1.19 0.27 0.50
C VAL A 86 -1.87 -0.21 -0.78
N PRO A 87 -3.18 0.03 -0.94
CA PRO A 87 -3.87 -0.21 -2.20
C PRO A 87 -3.45 0.82 -3.26
N TYR A 88 -3.49 0.42 -4.53
CA TYR A 88 -3.20 1.29 -5.68
C TYR A 88 -4.05 2.57 -5.69
N THR A 89 -5.27 2.50 -5.14
CA THR A 89 -6.19 3.65 -5.06
C THR A 89 -5.66 4.77 -4.18
N GLN A 90 -4.70 4.48 -3.28
CA GLN A 90 -4.03 5.47 -2.45
C GLN A 90 -2.71 5.98 -3.04
N LEU A 91 -2.23 5.41 -4.15
CA LEU A 91 -1.01 5.83 -4.82
C LEU A 91 -1.35 6.82 -5.93
N GLN A 92 -0.80 8.03 -5.84
CA GLN A 92 -0.86 9.02 -6.89
C GLN A 92 0.54 9.24 -7.46
N GLU A 93 0.66 9.24 -8.79
CA GLU A 93 1.92 9.60 -9.43
C GLU A 93 2.29 11.06 -9.12
N ILE A 94 3.56 11.27 -8.80
CA ILE A 94 4.16 12.59 -8.68
C ILE A 94 4.60 12.99 -10.08
N GLU A 95 4.03 14.06 -10.64
CA GLU A 95 4.40 14.57 -11.96
C GLU A 95 5.82 15.16 -11.91
N GLY A 96 6.66 14.82 -12.89
CA GLY A 96 8.00 15.38 -13.04
C GLY A 96 9.16 14.58 -12.42
N GLU A 97 8.89 13.45 -11.73
CA GLU A 97 9.94 12.52 -11.28
C GLU A 97 10.07 11.33 -12.27
N ASP A 98 10.61 11.60 -13.46
CA ASP A 98 11.31 10.57 -14.25
C ASP A 98 12.79 10.64 -13.85
N TYR A 99 13.18 9.93 -12.80
CA TYR A 99 14.60 9.86 -12.44
C TYR A 99 15.36 9.08 -13.51
N GLU A 100 16.19 9.81 -14.25
CA GLU A 100 17.29 9.28 -15.03
C GLU A 100 18.09 8.31 -14.15
N GLN A 101 18.18 7.05 -14.58
CA GLN A 101 19.13 6.12 -14.00
C GLN A 101 20.53 6.63 -14.35
N GLN A 102 21.25 7.19 -13.36
CA GLN A 102 22.71 7.30 -13.39
C GLN A 102 23.34 5.95 -13.05
#